data_AF-A0A523D9E1-F1
#
_entry.id   AF-A0A523D9E1-F1
#
_cell.length_a   1.000
_cell.length_b   1.000
_cell.length_c   1.000
_cell.angle_alpha   90.00
_cell.angle_beta   90.00
_cell.angle_gamma   90.00
#
_symmetry.space_group_name_H-M   'P 1'
#
loop_
_entity.id
_entity.type
_entity.pdbx_description
1 polymer ?
#
loop_
_entity_poly.entity_id
_entity_poly.type
_entity_poly.pdbx_seq_one_letter_code
_entity_poly.pdbx_strand_id
1 'polypeptide(L)'
;MNGQYVSTATPEELAPEVKSLLKEEKLWDEAWEDKGRDYFLGILELLKSRAKKLTDFVDMGRPFFSDKFEYEPKAIRKNLSFEDPAEAANLVAALEELSGAYRKLEVFNLENIEKILREVGERHSLKAGKFMGAIRVALTGSTASPGLFDVIVTLGKDKTLERLGKVPSLLQ
;
A
#
# COMPACT_ATOMS: atom_id res chain seq x y z
N MET A 1 22.76 13.71 0.59
CA MET A 1 21.98 14.67 -0.21
C MET A 1 20.92 15.33 0.68
N ASN A 2 20.74 16.64 0.57
CA ASN A 2 19.91 17.45 1.46
C ASN A 2 18.42 17.35 1.11
N GLY A 3 17.53 17.32 2.10
CA GLY A 3 16.07 17.19 1.87
C GLY A 3 15.43 18.33 1.08
N GLN A 4 16.12 19.46 0.94
CA GLN A 4 15.68 20.57 0.09
C GLN A 4 15.71 20.22 -1.41
N TYR A 5 16.62 19.34 -1.85
CA TYR A 5 16.65 18.84 -3.23
C TYR A 5 15.44 17.94 -3.50
N VAL A 6 15.18 16.99 -2.59
CA VAL A 6 14.06 16.03 -2.71
C VAL A 6 12.71 16.74 -2.81
N SER A 7 12.50 17.81 -2.04
CA SER A 7 11.23 18.54 -2.04
C SER A 7 10.96 19.29 -3.35
N THR A 8 12.00 19.74 -4.05
CA THR A 8 11.84 20.56 -5.27
C THR A 8 11.97 19.75 -6.56
N ALA A 9 12.70 18.64 -6.54
CA ALA A 9 12.99 17.84 -7.73
C ALA A 9 11.75 17.13 -8.29
N THR A 10 11.61 17.01 -9.61
CA THR A 10 10.53 16.22 -10.23
C THR A 10 10.80 14.71 -10.10
N PRO A 11 9.79 13.84 -10.26
CA PRO A 11 10.00 12.40 -10.34
C PRO A 11 11.08 11.99 -11.35
N GLU A 12 11.15 12.66 -12.50
CA GLU A 12 12.14 12.40 -13.55
C GLU A 12 13.55 12.75 -13.12
N GLU A 13 13.71 13.84 -12.36
CA GLU A 13 15.00 14.25 -11.81
C GLU A 13 15.46 13.29 -10.70
N LEU A 14 14.54 12.76 -9.90
CA LEU A 14 14.82 11.80 -8.82
C LEU A 14 15.08 10.37 -9.33
N ALA A 15 14.48 10.01 -10.48
CA ALA A 15 14.48 8.65 -11.01
C ALA A 15 15.86 8.00 -11.14
N PRO A 16 16.91 8.66 -11.67
CA PRO A 16 18.23 8.05 -11.82
C PRO A 16 18.86 7.65 -10.47
N GLU A 17 18.70 8.49 -9.45
CA GLU A 17 19.29 8.25 -8.14
C GLU A 17 18.53 7.19 -7.36
N VAL A 18 17.19 7.25 -7.38
CA VAL A 18 16.36 6.23 -6.74
C VAL A 18 16.55 4.87 -7.43
N LYS A 19 16.69 4.84 -8.76
CA LYS A 19 17.05 3.62 -9.51
C LYS A 19 18.35 3.02 -9.01
N SER A 20 19.40 3.83 -8.81
CA SER A 20 20.69 3.34 -8.29
C SER A 20 20.52 2.65 -6.94
N LEU A 21 19.78 3.29 -6.02
CA LEU A 21 19.51 2.73 -4.70
C LEU A 21 18.67 1.44 -4.77
N LEU A 22 17.67 1.39 -5.65
CA LEU A 22 16.88 0.18 -5.87
C LEU A 22 17.73 -0.98 -6.44
N LYS A 23 18.73 -0.69 -7.29
CA LYS A 23 19.67 -1.70 -7.80
C LYS A 23 20.57 -2.25 -6.69
N GLU A 24 21.08 -1.39 -5.82
CA GLU A 24 21.87 -1.78 -4.65
C GLU A 24 21.08 -2.72 -3.71
N GLU A 25 19.80 -2.42 -3.51
CA GLU A 25 18.87 -3.21 -2.69
C GLU A 25 18.24 -4.41 -3.41
N LYS A 26 18.60 -4.65 -4.68
CA LYS A 26 18.03 -5.72 -5.54
C LYS A 26 16.50 -5.66 -5.66
N LEU A 27 15.96 -4.45 -5.67
CA LEU A 27 14.54 -4.14 -5.84
C LEU A 27 14.21 -3.61 -7.24
N TRP A 28 15.21 -3.32 -8.07
CA TRP A 28 15.01 -2.79 -9.41
C TRP A 28 14.47 -3.84 -10.38
N ASP A 29 13.42 -3.49 -11.12
CA ASP A 29 12.94 -4.23 -12.29
C ASP A 29 13.36 -3.50 -13.57
N GLU A 30 14.08 -4.17 -14.46
CA GLU A 30 14.53 -3.58 -15.74
C GLU A 30 13.36 -3.19 -16.65
N ALA A 31 12.15 -3.73 -16.45
CA ALA A 31 10.95 -3.27 -17.15
C ALA A 31 10.55 -1.82 -16.81
N TRP A 32 11.07 -1.24 -15.71
CA TRP A 32 10.82 0.16 -15.36
C TRP A 32 11.68 1.15 -16.14
N GLU A 33 12.62 0.68 -16.98
CA GLU A 33 13.30 1.54 -17.95
C GLU A 33 12.36 2.02 -19.04
N ASP A 34 11.42 1.16 -19.45
CA ASP A 34 10.53 1.38 -20.59
C ASP A 34 9.04 1.23 -20.22
N LYS A 35 8.49 0.01 -20.24
CA LYS A 35 7.05 -0.27 -20.16
C LYS A 35 6.45 0.08 -18.80
N GLY A 36 7.24 -0.04 -17.74
CA GLY A 36 6.85 0.29 -16.39
C GLY A 36 7.40 1.63 -15.89
N ARG A 37 7.93 2.48 -16.80
CA ARG A 37 8.50 3.78 -16.42
C ARG A 37 7.47 4.67 -15.73
N ASP A 38 6.26 4.75 -16.27
CA ASP A 38 5.19 5.57 -15.70
C ASP A 38 4.77 5.07 -14.30
N TYR A 39 4.76 3.75 -14.09
CA TYR A 39 4.52 3.16 -12.79
C TYR A 39 5.60 3.55 -11.78
N PHE A 40 6.88 3.47 -12.17
CA PHE A 40 7.99 3.89 -11.33
C PHE A 40 7.92 5.38 -10.98
N LEU A 41 7.72 6.26 -11.96
CA LEU A 41 7.58 7.70 -11.73
C LEU A 41 6.35 8.03 -10.87
N GLY A 42 5.24 7.32 -11.06
CA GLY A 42 4.04 7.45 -10.23
C GLY A 42 4.29 7.11 -8.76
N ILE A 43 5.12 6.11 -8.47
CA ILE A 43 5.54 5.80 -7.09
C ILE A 43 6.40 6.92 -6.52
N LEU A 44 7.33 7.49 -7.30
CA LEU A 44 8.13 8.62 -6.83
C LEU A 44 7.24 9.81 -6.51
N GLU A 45 6.29 10.15 -7.37
CA GLU A 45 5.35 11.24 -7.12
C GLU A 45 4.51 11.00 -5.85
N LEU A 46 4.00 9.78 -5.67
CA LEU A 46 3.23 9.37 -4.50
C LEU A 46 4.01 9.55 -3.17
N LEU A 47 5.30 9.25 -3.19
CA LEU A 47 6.17 9.25 -2.01
C LEU A 47 6.84 10.60 -1.75
N LYS A 48 7.00 11.43 -2.78
CA LYS A 48 7.75 12.70 -2.73
C LYS A 48 7.33 13.62 -1.59
N SER A 49 6.02 13.75 -1.34
CA SER A 49 5.47 14.60 -0.28
C SER A 49 5.91 14.20 1.14
N ARG A 50 6.38 12.96 1.34
CA ARG A 50 6.80 12.41 2.64
C ARG A 50 8.30 12.16 2.71
N ALA A 51 8.98 12.05 1.58
CA ALA A 51 10.41 11.78 1.50
C ALA A 51 11.23 13.02 1.91
N LYS A 52 12.21 12.81 2.79
CA LYS A 52 13.19 13.80 3.24
C LYS A 52 14.58 13.54 2.69
N LYS A 53 14.86 12.31 2.25
CA LYS A 53 16.11 11.86 1.63
C LYS A 53 15.80 10.80 0.58
N LEU A 54 16.73 10.56 -0.33
CA LEU A 54 16.54 9.59 -1.42
C LEU A 54 16.27 8.16 -0.93
N THR A 55 16.87 7.75 0.19
CA THR A 55 16.63 6.42 0.76
C THR A 55 15.20 6.24 1.27
N ASP A 56 14.47 7.31 1.59
CA ASP A 56 13.07 7.21 2.00
C ASP A 56 12.19 6.65 0.86
N PHE A 57 12.53 6.91 -0.41
CA PHE A 57 11.81 6.32 -1.54
C PHE A 57 11.96 4.80 -1.60
N VAL A 58 13.11 4.27 -1.19
CA VAL A 58 13.33 2.83 -1.14
C VAL A 58 12.62 2.24 0.08
N ASP A 59 12.80 2.84 1.25
CA ASP A 59 12.24 2.35 2.51
C ASP A 59 10.71 2.35 2.49
N MET A 60 10.10 3.47 2.11
CA MET A 60 8.63 3.61 2.02
C MET A 60 8.06 2.97 0.76
N GLY A 61 8.86 2.89 -0.30
CA GLY A 61 8.44 2.38 -1.60
C GLY A 61 8.54 0.86 -1.72
N ARG A 62 9.23 0.17 -0.80
CA ARG A 62 9.45 -1.28 -0.86
C ARG A 62 8.17 -2.09 -1.14
N PRO A 63 6.99 -1.79 -0.55
CA PRO A 63 5.76 -2.51 -0.88
C PRO A 63 5.30 -2.34 -2.33
N PHE A 64 5.70 -1.29 -3.04
CA PHE A 64 5.36 -1.10 -4.46
C PHE A 64 6.35 -1.77 -5.40
N PHE A 65 7.60 -1.88 -4.97
CA PHE A 65 8.70 -2.46 -5.75
C PHE A 65 8.85 -3.98 -5.55
N SER A 66 8.33 -4.53 -4.45
CA SER A 66 8.48 -5.95 -4.11
C SER A 66 7.30 -6.47 -3.30
N ASP A 67 7.03 -7.76 -3.42
CA ASP A 67 6.09 -8.50 -2.55
C ASP A 67 6.78 -9.06 -1.30
N LYS A 68 8.10 -8.88 -1.18
CA LYS A 68 8.89 -9.22 0.00
C LYS A 68 9.18 -7.96 0.82
N PHE A 69 8.33 -7.71 1.80
CA PHE A 69 8.48 -6.64 2.78
C PHE A 69 8.04 -7.14 4.17
N GLU A 70 8.57 -6.50 5.21
CA GLU A 70 8.27 -6.86 6.59
C GLU A 70 7.03 -6.13 7.10
N TYR A 71 6.33 -6.77 8.02
CA TYR A 71 5.24 -6.15 8.76
C TYR A 71 5.79 -5.59 10.07
N GLU A 72 5.65 -4.29 10.28
CA GLU A 72 6.06 -3.65 11.51
C GLU A 72 5.25 -4.22 12.69
N PRO A 73 5.88 -4.77 13.75
CA PRO A 73 5.16 -5.37 14.86
C PRO A 73 4.17 -4.42 15.55
N LYS A 74 4.50 -3.12 15.58
CA LYS A 74 3.60 -2.08 16.11
C LYS A 74 2.38 -1.84 15.23
N ALA A 75 2.50 -2.00 13.91
CA ALA A 75 1.42 -1.81 12.95
C ALA A 75 0.42 -2.97 13.03
N ILE A 76 0.93 -4.20 13.14
CA ILE A 76 0.14 -5.40 13.44
C ILE A 76 -0.63 -5.19 14.75
N ARG A 77 0.07 -4.94 15.87
CA ARG A 77 -0.57 -4.76 17.19
C ARG A 77 -1.68 -3.71 17.18
N LYS A 78 -1.46 -2.59 16.51
CA LYS A 78 -2.44 -1.49 16.47
C LYS A 78 -3.67 -1.83 15.62
N ASN A 79 -3.49 -2.46 14.47
CA ASN A 79 -4.56 -2.57 13.45
C ASN A 79 -5.14 -3.97 13.29
N LEU A 80 -4.44 -5.00 13.78
CA LEU A 80 -4.79 -6.42 13.57
C LEU A 80 -4.90 -7.23 14.87
N SER A 81 -4.71 -6.60 16.04
CA SER A 81 -5.12 -7.18 17.32
C SER A 81 -6.56 -6.79 17.66
N PHE A 82 -7.33 -7.75 18.14
CA PHE A 82 -8.73 -7.58 18.51
C PHE A 82 -8.98 -8.17 19.90
N GLU A 83 -9.65 -7.42 20.77
CA GLU A 83 -10.03 -7.93 22.10
C GLU A 83 -11.24 -8.87 22.01
N ASP A 84 -12.16 -8.57 21.08
CA ASP A 84 -13.32 -9.39 20.78
C ASP A 84 -13.05 -10.27 19.54
N PRO A 85 -13.05 -11.61 19.67
CA PRO A 85 -12.94 -12.52 18.53
C PRO A 85 -14.00 -12.30 17.44
N ALA A 86 -15.17 -11.77 17.79
CA ALA A 86 -16.21 -11.43 16.81
C ALA A 86 -15.78 -10.27 15.90
N GLU A 87 -15.04 -9.28 16.42
CA GLU A 87 -14.50 -8.20 15.58
C GLU A 87 -13.45 -8.72 14.58
N ALA A 88 -12.61 -9.66 15.01
CA ALA A 88 -11.65 -10.32 14.11
C ALA A 88 -12.36 -11.12 13.01
N ALA A 89 -13.41 -11.88 13.37
CA ALA A 89 -14.23 -12.61 12.41
C ALA A 89 -14.95 -11.68 11.41
N ASN A 90 -15.50 -10.56 11.90
CA ASN A 90 -16.13 -9.53 11.05
C ASN A 90 -15.11 -8.88 10.10
N LEU A 91 -13.87 -8.64 10.54
CA LEU A 91 -12.81 -8.16 9.66
C LEU A 91 -12.54 -9.15 8.53
N VAL A 92 -12.40 -10.44 8.84
CA VAL A 92 -12.14 -11.48 7.83
C VAL A 92 -13.30 -11.55 6.82
N ALA A 93 -14.54 -11.59 7.29
CA ALA A 93 -15.72 -11.61 6.44
C ALA A 93 -15.82 -10.36 5.55
N ALA A 94 -15.53 -9.17 6.11
CA ALA A 94 -15.48 -7.93 5.35
C ALA A 94 -14.40 -7.95 4.26
N LEU A 95 -13.21 -8.50 4.54
CA LEU A 95 -12.13 -8.61 3.55
C LEU A 95 -12.44 -9.60 2.44
N GLU A 96 -13.13 -10.70 2.75
CA GLU A 96 -13.63 -11.65 1.76
C GLU A 96 -14.66 -11.01 0.83
N GLU A 97 -15.64 -10.29 1.40
CA GLU A 97 -16.64 -9.55 0.64
C GLU A 97 -16.00 -8.45 -0.23
N LEU A 98 -15.09 -7.67 0.35
CA LEU A 98 -14.33 -6.63 -0.36
C LEU A 98 -13.56 -7.22 -1.55
N SER A 99 -12.88 -8.34 -1.32
CA SER A 99 -12.14 -9.05 -2.37
C SER A 99 -13.06 -9.55 -3.48
N GLY A 100 -14.23 -10.09 -3.12
CA GLY A 100 -15.26 -10.49 -4.07
C GLY A 100 -15.80 -9.32 -4.91
N ALA A 101 -16.03 -8.16 -4.28
CA ALA A 101 -16.48 -6.95 -4.96
C ALA A 101 -15.41 -6.37 -5.89
N TYR A 102 -14.15 -6.29 -5.44
CA TYR A 102 -13.03 -5.79 -6.24
C TYR A 102 -12.72 -6.67 -7.46
N ARG A 103 -12.87 -8.01 -7.36
CA ARG A 103 -12.74 -8.91 -8.51
C ARG A 103 -13.74 -8.59 -9.61
N LYS A 104 -14.96 -8.17 -9.24
CA LYS A 104 -16.06 -7.86 -10.17
C LYS A 104 -16.00 -6.45 -10.76
N LEU A 105 -15.14 -5.57 -10.25
CA LEU A 105 -14.99 -4.23 -10.81
C LEU A 105 -14.40 -4.28 -12.22
N GLU A 106 -15.12 -3.73 -13.20
CA GLU A 106 -14.55 -3.50 -14.54
C GLU A 106 -13.51 -2.38 -14.52
N VAL A 107 -13.82 -1.30 -13.78
CA VAL A 107 -12.95 -0.13 -13.63
C VAL A 107 -12.42 -0.04 -12.20
N PHE A 108 -11.13 -0.30 -12.02
CA PHE A 108 -10.44 -0.27 -10.73
C PHE A 108 -9.83 1.11 -10.46
N ASN A 109 -10.70 2.11 -10.27
CA ASN A 109 -10.31 3.51 -10.03
C ASN A 109 -10.62 3.95 -8.59
N LEU A 110 -10.10 5.13 -8.22
CA LEU A 110 -10.22 5.70 -6.87
C LEU A 110 -11.67 5.72 -6.36
N GLU A 111 -12.60 6.23 -7.17
CA GLU A 111 -14.02 6.38 -6.80
C GLU A 111 -14.67 5.04 -6.45
N ASN A 112 -14.51 4.03 -7.32
CA ASN A 112 -15.10 2.71 -7.10
C ASN A 112 -14.47 1.99 -5.90
N ILE A 113 -13.14 2.08 -5.76
CA ILE A 113 -12.39 1.50 -4.66
C ILE A 113 -12.88 2.09 -3.33
N GLU A 114 -12.92 3.43 -3.24
CA GLU A 114 -13.30 4.12 -2.01
C GLU A 114 -14.74 3.80 -1.62
N LYS A 115 -15.67 3.90 -2.57
CA LYS A 115 -17.09 3.61 -2.34
C LYS A 115 -17.29 2.20 -1.78
N ILE A 116 -16.78 1.19 -2.48
CA ILE A 116 -16.99 -0.22 -2.09
C ILE A 116 -16.34 -0.50 -0.73
N LEU A 117 -15.12 -0.02 -0.49
CA LEU A 117 -14.44 -0.24 0.79
C LEU A 117 -15.25 0.34 1.94
N ARG A 118 -15.74 1.58 1.81
CA ARG A 118 -16.55 2.22 2.86
C ARG A 118 -17.84 1.45 3.11
N GLU A 119 -18.58 1.13 2.06
CA GLU A 119 -19.84 0.39 2.17
C GLU A 119 -19.65 -1.00 2.80
N VAL A 120 -18.60 -1.73 2.45
CA VAL A 120 -18.28 -3.04 3.06
C VAL A 120 -17.96 -2.87 4.56
N GLY A 121 -17.13 -1.90 4.91
CA GLY A 121 -16.79 -1.64 6.31
C GLY A 121 -18.03 -1.32 7.16
N GLU A 122 -18.94 -0.51 6.62
CA GLU A 122 -20.22 -0.17 7.26
C GLU A 122 -21.13 -1.40 7.43
N ARG A 123 -21.30 -2.23 6.40
CA ARG A 123 -22.14 -3.45 6.46
C ARG A 123 -21.68 -4.43 7.53
N HIS A 124 -20.37 -4.57 7.73
CA HIS A 124 -19.78 -5.43 8.75
C HIS A 124 -19.64 -4.76 10.12
N SER A 125 -20.23 -3.55 10.29
CA SER A 125 -20.19 -2.78 11.54
C SER A 125 -18.77 -2.51 12.05
N LEU A 126 -17.79 -2.40 11.14
CA LEU A 126 -16.40 -2.14 11.48
C LEU A 126 -16.16 -0.64 11.62
N LYS A 127 -15.43 -0.25 12.67
CA LYS A 127 -14.94 1.13 12.80
C LYS A 127 -14.04 1.46 11.61
N ALA A 128 -14.39 2.50 10.86
CA ALA A 128 -13.70 2.88 9.61
C ALA A 128 -12.17 2.95 9.76
N GLY A 129 -11.68 3.56 10.85
CA GLY A 129 -10.25 3.66 11.13
C GLY A 129 -9.56 2.31 11.35
N LYS A 130 -10.25 1.34 11.98
CA LYS A 130 -9.72 -0.01 12.21
C LYS A 130 -9.69 -0.80 10.90
N PHE A 131 -10.78 -0.76 10.12
CA PHE A 131 -10.87 -1.46 8.84
C PHE A 131 -9.84 -0.95 7.83
N MET A 132 -9.80 0.37 7.61
CA MET A 132 -8.81 0.99 6.73
C MET A 132 -7.37 0.81 7.25
N GLY A 133 -7.20 0.80 8.57
CA GLY A 133 -5.91 0.50 9.22
C GLY A 133 -5.43 -0.92 8.91
N ALA A 134 -6.30 -1.91 9.04
CA ALA A 134 -6.00 -3.31 8.72
C ALA A 134 -5.62 -3.48 7.25
N ILE A 135 -6.40 -2.90 6.33
CA ILE A 135 -6.11 -2.93 4.88
C ILE A 135 -4.76 -2.26 4.61
N ARG A 136 -4.50 -1.07 5.17
CA ARG A 136 -3.21 -0.39 5.00
C ARG A 136 -2.04 -1.28 5.39
N VAL A 137 -2.11 -1.88 6.58
CA VAL A 137 -1.06 -2.76 7.08
C VAL A 137 -0.89 -3.98 6.18
N ALA A 138 -1.97 -4.58 5.71
CA ALA A 138 -1.92 -5.69 4.74
C ALA A 138 -1.17 -5.30 3.46
N LEU A 139 -1.39 -4.09 2.96
CA LEU A 139 -0.83 -3.63 1.69
C LEU A 139 0.62 -3.13 1.82
N THR A 140 1.01 -2.57 2.95
CA THR A 140 2.30 -1.87 3.08
C THR A 140 3.20 -2.37 4.19
N GLY A 141 2.70 -3.22 5.08
CA GLY A 141 3.40 -3.66 6.29
C GLY A 141 3.53 -2.58 7.38
N SER A 142 3.09 -1.35 7.13
CA SER A 142 3.30 -0.21 8.03
C SER A 142 2.03 0.63 8.23
N THR A 143 1.96 1.34 9.35
CA THR A 143 0.97 2.41 9.55
C THR A 143 1.33 3.72 8.85
N ALA A 144 2.62 3.92 8.55
CA ALA A 144 3.11 5.10 7.85
C ALA A 144 3.11 4.80 6.35
N SER A 145 2.14 5.35 5.63
CA SER A 145 2.00 5.16 4.19
C SER A 145 1.42 6.41 3.52
N PRO A 146 1.41 6.45 2.19
CA PRO A 146 0.51 7.30 1.42
C PRO A 146 -0.97 7.09 1.79
N GLY A 147 -1.85 7.91 1.21
CA GLY A 147 -3.29 7.74 1.34
C GLY A 147 -3.67 6.31 0.96
N LEU A 148 -4.55 5.67 1.75
CA LEU A 148 -4.85 4.24 1.55
C LEU A 148 -5.34 3.96 0.12
N PHE A 149 -6.20 4.84 -0.40
CA PHE A 149 -6.76 4.64 -1.73
C PHE A 149 -5.72 4.86 -2.82
N ASP A 150 -4.80 5.82 -2.66
CA ASP A 150 -3.66 5.97 -3.57
C ASP A 150 -2.77 4.73 -3.58
N VAL A 151 -2.56 4.11 -2.41
CA VAL A 151 -1.84 2.82 -2.30
C VAL A 151 -2.56 1.73 -3.09
N ILE A 152 -3.88 1.58 -2.93
CA ILE A 152 -4.67 0.56 -3.63
C ILE A 152 -4.63 0.79 -5.14
N VAL A 153 -4.84 2.02 -5.60
CA VAL A 153 -4.81 2.39 -7.02
C VAL A 153 -3.42 2.09 -7.61
N THR A 154 -2.36 2.49 -6.90
CA THR A 154 -0.99 2.29 -7.36
C THR A 154 -0.64 0.80 -7.42
N LEU A 155 -0.94 0.02 -6.38
CA LEU A 155 -0.67 -1.43 -6.39
C LEU A 155 -1.48 -2.17 -7.46
N GLY A 156 -2.65 -1.65 -7.80
CA GLY A 156 -3.59 -2.28 -8.69
C GLY A 156 -4.35 -3.44 -8.04
N LYS A 157 -5.28 -3.99 -8.82
CA LYS A 157 -6.26 -4.98 -8.34
C LYS A 157 -5.60 -6.26 -7.83
N ASP A 158 -4.72 -6.87 -8.63
CA ASP A 158 -4.21 -8.22 -8.35
C ASP A 158 -3.36 -8.25 -7.09
N LYS A 159 -2.38 -7.33 -6.95
CA LYS A 159 -1.56 -7.21 -5.74
C LYS A 159 -2.39 -6.86 -4.50
N THR A 160 -3.39 -6.00 -4.65
CA THR A 160 -4.31 -5.67 -3.56
C THR A 160 -5.00 -6.94 -3.06
N LEU A 161 -5.64 -7.70 -3.96
CA LEU A 161 -6.36 -8.92 -3.61
C LEU A 161 -5.46 -9.98 -2.99
N GLU A 162 -4.26 -10.18 -3.54
CA GLU A 162 -3.29 -11.13 -2.99
C GLU A 162 -2.92 -10.78 -1.54
N ARG A 163 -2.64 -9.51 -1.27
CA ARG A 163 -2.22 -9.04 0.06
C ARG A 163 -3.37 -9.02 1.07
N LEU A 164 -4.58 -8.69 0.64
CA LEU A 164 -5.76 -8.81 1.49
C LEU A 164 -5.96 -10.25 1.98
N GLY A 165 -5.70 -11.24 1.12
CA GLY A 165 -5.78 -12.66 1.48
C GLY A 165 -4.78 -13.10 2.56
N LYS A 166 -3.74 -12.31 2.86
CA LYS A 166 -2.76 -12.61 3.91
C LYS A 166 -3.23 -12.19 5.29
N VAL A 167 -4.23 -11.32 5.41
CA VAL A 167 -4.67 -10.75 6.69
C VAL A 167 -5.02 -11.81 7.74
N PRO A 168 -5.75 -12.91 7.44
CA PRO A 168 -6.07 -13.92 8.45
C PRO A 168 -4.83 -14.49 9.15
N SER A 169 -3.69 -14.59 8.45
CA SER A 169 -2.43 -15.08 9.03
C SER A 169 -1.67 -14.04 9.87
N LEU A 170 -2.10 -12.77 9.82
CA LEU A 170 -1.48 -11.64 10.51
C LEU A 170 -2.25 -11.21 11.77
N LEU A 171 -3.43 -11.77 12.02
CA LEU A 171 -4.23 -11.51 13.21
C LEU A 171 -3.49 -12.01 14.47
N GLN A 172 -3.61 -11.25 15.56
CA GLN A 172 -3.05 -11.58 16.88
C GLN A 172 -4.14 -11.87 17.89
#